data_AF-J4C8E0-F1
#
_entry.id   AF-J4C8E0-F1
#
_cell.length_a   1.000
_cell.length_b   1.000
_cell.length_c   1.000
_cell.angle_alpha   90.00
_cell.angle_beta   90.00
_cell.angle_gamma   90.00
#
_symmetry.space_group_name_H-M   'P 1'
#
loop_
_entity.id
_entity.type
_entity.pdbx_description
1 polymer ?
#
loop_
_entity_poly.entity_id
_entity_poly.type
_entity_poly.pdbx_seq_one_letter_code
_entity_poly.pdbx_strand_id
1 'polypeptide(L)'
;MGNLSNSIDLFEKNGTNTSNNCEFRIKRTMYKESSDFEIITYIIRYNNTYHFRDKSLFSVSVDDFNDVTVFGYYDPSSKRDVLDKVEVYYSIFKRRNPLVIVFTTRDGKKRFYYYKTLCNNQYVYHTLPNEHFREEDLKSELVNENDRVNKTLVFRLGGGNNINIKQIPESVDYQLTIGRGDKFKKVMFVPNTDTSEGGSPGGPFVLHNDNLFTLRPRGYGIKNEMNASHLAEMDNREISAVRIYYSKSGNVALLAEFIEKGVRHQYIRKDKDGYYWEKGTINYNNECDLENKLKHVKSYSDSNDIITYILYRTGSQNSSSFEQQVDSYSDSEFSHASSETST
;
A
#
# COMPACT_ATOMS: atom_id res chain seq x y z
N MET A 1 7.93 42.96 -5.01
CA MET A 1 8.91 42.32 -5.93
C MET A 1 8.44 40.89 -6.12
N GLY A 2 8.15 40.46 -7.35
CA GLY A 2 7.71 39.09 -7.60
C GLY A 2 8.82 38.10 -7.22
N ASN A 3 8.48 37.08 -6.42
CA ASN A 3 9.44 36.05 -6.04
C ASN A 3 9.89 35.30 -7.29
N LEU A 4 11.15 35.50 -7.68
CA LEU A 4 11.84 34.80 -8.78
C LEU A 4 12.31 33.39 -8.38
N SER A 5 11.64 32.74 -7.42
CA SER A 5 11.99 31.39 -6.98
C SER A 5 11.62 30.36 -8.03
N ASN A 6 12.38 29.28 -8.09
CA ASN A 6 12.02 28.11 -8.88
C ASN A 6 11.01 27.30 -8.05
N SER A 7 9.78 27.21 -8.51
CA SER A 7 8.72 26.51 -7.77
C SER A 7 8.67 25.02 -8.12
N ILE A 8 8.69 24.20 -7.08
CA ILE A 8 8.33 22.78 -7.12
C ILE A 8 6.85 22.67 -6.74
N ASP A 9 6.06 22.16 -7.67
CA ASP A 9 4.67 21.84 -7.44
C ASP A 9 4.50 20.38 -7.00
N LEU A 10 3.95 20.16 -5.80
CA LEU A 10 3.67 18.82 -5.26
C LEU A 10 2.54 18.07 -5.98
N PHE A 11 1.70 18.75 -6.77
CA PHE A 11 0.73 18.13 -7.67
C PHE A 11 1.42 17.33 -8.78
N GLU A 12 2.56 17.79 -9.27
CA GLU A 12 3.26 17.18 -10.39
C GLU A 12 4.08 15.97 -9.93
N LYS A 13 3.79 14.80 -10.50
CA LYS A 13 4.38 13.54 -10.03
C LYS A 13 5.26 12.83 -11.04
N ASN A 14 5.27 13.27 -12.29
CA ASN A 14 6.10 12.69 -13.36
C ASN A 14 6.36 13.73 -14.44
N GLY A 15 7.42 13.50 -15.21
CA GLY A 15 7.72 14.25 -16.42
C GLY A 15 8.81 15.29 -16.21
N THR A 16 8.69 16.40 -16.94
CA THR A 16 9.62 17.52 -16.88
C THR A 16 8.83 18.80 -16.75
N ASN A 17 9.24 19.65 -15.81
CA ASN A 17 8.69 20.98 -15.65
C ASN A 17 9.84 22.00 -15.72
N THR A 18 9.55 23.20 -16.17
CA THR A 18 10.49 24.33 -16.22
C THR A 18 9.94 25.43 -15.36
N SER A 19 10.74 25.92 -14.41
CA SER A 19 10.40 27.08 -13.60
C SER A 19 11.55 28.06 -13.68
N ASN A 20 11.25 29.31 -14.03
CA ASN A 20 12.17 30.46 -14.07
C ASN A 20 13.59 30.12 -14.56
N ASN A 21 14.47 29.69 -13.66
CA ASN A 21 15.90 29.50 -13.86
C ASN A 21 16.34 28.02 -13.88
N CYS A 22 15.42 27.06 -13.87
CA CYS A 22 15.74 25.64 -13.88
C CYS A 22 14.71 24.74 -14.58
N GLU A 23 15.17 23.54 -14.93
CA GLU A 23 14.35 22.39 -15.33
C GLU A 23 14.28 21.41 -14.15
N PHE A 24 13.07 20.96 -13.81
CA PHE A 24 12.83 19.84 -12.91
C PHE A 24 12.58 18.58 -13.71
N ARG A 25 13.30 17.50 -13.39
CA ARG A 25 12.96 16.15 -13.84
C ARG A 25 12.30 15.39 -12.71
N ILE A 26 11.04 15.03 -12.92
CA ILE A 26 10.18 14.46 -11.90
C ILE A 26 10.06 12.96 -12.13
N LYS A 27 10.43 12.17 -11.12
CA LYS A 27 10.38 10.71 -11.16
C LYS A 27 9.61 10.17 -9.97
N ARG A 28 8.62 9.35 -10.25
CA ARG A 28 7.94 8.52 -9.24
C ARG A 28 8.60 7.16 -9.13
N THR A 29 8.90 6.73 -7.92
CA THR A 29 9.41 5.38 -7.61
C THR A 29 8.81 4.83 -6.33
N MET A 30 8.88 3.52 -6.14
CA MET A 30 8.51 2.89 -4.86
C MET A 30 9.67 2.97 -3.87
N TYR A 31 9.37 3.16 -2.59
CA TYR A 31 10.41 3.10 -1.56
C TYR A 31 10.91 1.66 -1.40
N LYS A 32 12.22 1.47 -1.46
CA LYS A 32 12.82 0.13 -1.51
C LYS A 32 12.65 -0.67 -0.22
N GLU A 33 12.63 0.00 0.93
CA GLU A 33 12.54 -0.67 2.24
C GLU A 33 11.10 -0.93 2.68
N SER A 34 10.12 -0.36 1.98
CA SER A 34 8.70 -0.64 2.18
C SER A 34 7.88 -0.26 0.95
N SER A 35 7.19 -1.24 0.38
CA SER A 35 6.24 -1.03 -0.73
C SER A 35 4.95 -0.31 -0.32
N ASP A 36 4.84 0.17 0.92
CA ASP A 36 3.71 0.96 1.42
C ASP A 36 3.92 2.47 1.19
N PHE A 37 5.13 2.85 0.79
CA PHE A 37 5.50 4.23 0.50
C PHE A 37 6.02 4.39 -0.93
N GLU A 38 5.79 5.58 -1.47
CA GLU A 38 6.34 6.02 -2.73
C GLU A 38 7.11 7.33 -2.58
N ILE A 39 8.04 7.54 -3.51
CA ILE A 39 8.91 8.71 -3.55
C ILE A 39 8.63 9.44 -4.86
N ILE A 40 8.35 10.73 -4.76
CA ILE A 40 8.41 11.66 -5.89
C ILE A 40 9.73 12.42 -5.78
N THR A 41 10.59 12.26 -6.78
CA THR A 41 11.91 12.87 -6.84
C THR A 41 11.92 14.00 -7.87
N TYR A 42 12.22 15.21 -7.42
CA TYR A 42 12.45 16.39 -8.25
C TYR A 42 13.96 16.62 -8.37
N ILE A 43 14.52 16.29 -9.53
CA ILE A 43 15.93 16.55 -9.84
C ILE A 43 16.01 17.95 -10.45
N ILE A 44 16.77 18.85 -9.83
CA ILE A 44 16.83 20.26 -10.20
C ILE A 44 18.03 20.51 -11.12
N ARG A 45 17.78 21.09 -12.29
CA ARG A 45 18.82 21.45 -13.28
C ARG A 45 18.79 22.94 -13.55
N TYR A 46 19.65 23.67 -12.87
CA TYR A 46 19.83 25.09 -13.13
C TYR A 46 20.56 25.33 -14.45
N ASN A 47 20.32 26.48 -15.07
CA ASN A 47 21.07 26.86 -16.27
C ASN A 47 22.57 26.98 -15.95
N ASN A 48 23.40 26.36 -16.79
CA ASN A 48 24.85 26.30 -16.61
C ASN A 48 25.54 27.66 -16.78
N THR A 49 24.83 28.66 -17.33
CA THR A 49 25.33 30.02 -17.51
C THR A 49 25.26 30.88 -16.24
N TYR A 50 24.52 30.46 -15.21
CA TYR A 50 24.35 31.27 -14.00
C TYR A 50 25.57 31.20 -13.08
N HIS A 51 26.08 32.38 -12.72
CA HIS A 51 27.12 32.50 -11.72
C HIS A 51 26.52 32.50 -10.31
N PHE A 52 27.20 31.88 -9.37
CA PHE A 52 26.74 31.83 -7.97
C PHE A 52 26.67 33.21 -7.29
N ARG A 53 27.31 34.25 -7.86
CA ARG A 53 27.12 35.63 -7.39
C ARG A 53 25.64 36.03 -7.48
N ASP A 54 24.91 35.46 -8.43
CA ASP A 54 23.46 35.62 -8.62
C ASP A 54 22.69 34.56 -7.82
N LYS A 55 23.01 34.45 -6.52
CA LYS A 55 22.51 33.38 -5.65
C LYS A 55 20.98 33.27 -5.59
N SER A 56 20.27 34.37 -5.85
CA SER A 56 18.80 34.41 -5.90
C SER A 56 18.20 33.51 -6.99
N LEU A 57 18.93 33.27 -8.09
CA LEU A 57 18.52 32.37 -9.18
C LEU A 57 18.46 30.91 -8.75
N PHE A 58 19.10 30.56 -7.62
CA PHE A 58 19.10 29.21 -7.06
C PHE A 58 18.01 29.00 -6.00
N SER A 59 17.19 30.01 -5.73
CA SER A 59 16.10 29.90 -4.75
C SER A 59 15.05 28.90 -5.22
N VAL A 60 14.52 28.10 -4.28
CA VAL A 60 13.52 27.07 -4.55
C VAL A 60 12.35 27.26 -3.60
N SER A 61 11.13 27.24 -4.11
CA SER A 61 9.92 27.10 -3.31
C SER A 61 9.29 25.73 -3.53
N VAL A 62 8.61 25.22 -2.53
CA VAL A 62 7.79 24.02 -2.58
C VAL A 62 6.37 24.45 -2.27
N ASP A 63 5.46 24.23 -3.21
CA ASP A 63 4.06 24.63 -3.14
C ASP A 63 3.18 23.37 -2.98
N ASP A 64 2.13 23.46 -2.16
CA ASP A 64 1.25 22.33 -1.86
C ASP A 64 0.11 22.15 -2.88
N PHE A 65 -0.80 21.22 -2.56
CA PHE A 65 -1.99 20.93 -3.36
C PHE A 65 -3.07 22.03 -3.36
N ASN A 66 -2.75 23.24 -2.91
CA ASN A 66 -3.61 24.43 -2.99
C ASN A 66 -2.82 25.65 -3.49
N ASP A 67 -1.68 25.43 -4.15
CA ASP A 67 -0.75 26.47 -4.61
C ASP A 67 -0.23 27.36 -3.46
N VAL A 68 -0.17 26.81 -2.24
CA VAL A 68 0.39 27.51 -1.08
C VAL A 68 1.83 27.08 -0.85
N THR A 69 2.75 28.05 -0.83
CA THR A 69 4.15 27.80 -0.48
C THR A 69 4.26 27.26 0.95
N VAL A 70 4.65 26.00 1.06
CA VAL A 70 4.89 25.33 2.35
C VAL A 70 6.32 25.51 2.83
N PHE A 71 7.25 25.74 1.91
CA PHE A 71 8.64 25.97 2.22
C PHE A 71 9.31 26.73 1.08
N GLY A 72 10.11 27.73 1.41
CA GLY A 72 10.98 28.36 0.44
C GLY A 72 12.39 28.51 0.98
N TYR A 73 13.36 28.15 0.15
CA TYR A 73 14.79 28.28 0.42
C TYR A 73 15.42 29.28 -0.53
N TYR A 74 15.96 30.37 0.03
CA TYR A 74 16.40 31.54 -0.72
C TYR A 74 17.86 31.86 -0.49
N ASP A 75 18.51 32.38 -1.54
CA ASP A 75 19.86 32.94 -1.49
C ASP A 75 20.88 32.05 -0.76
N PRO A 76 21.11 30.80 -1.20
CA PRO A 76 22.06 29.87 -0.59
C PRO A 76 23.40 30.55 -0.27
N SER A 77 23.97 30.25 0.90
CA SER A 77 25.23 30.86 1.37
C SER A 77 26.43 30.52 0.48
N SER A 78 26.45 29.29 -0.04
CA SER A 78 27.52 28.80 -0.89
C SER A 78 27.00 27.94 -2.06
N LYS A 79 27.86 27.73 -3.07
CA LYS A 79 27.58 26.80 -4.17
C LYS A 79 27.25 25.39 -3.71
N ARG A 80 27.76 25.00 -2.54
CA ARG A 80 27.53 23.67 -1.95
C ARG A 80 26.13 23.54 -1.38
N ASP A 81 25.57 24.62 -0.86
CA ASP A 81 24.24 24.64 -0.23
C ASP A 81 23.08 24.72 -1.24
N VAL A 82 23.38 24.94 -2.53
CA VAL A 82 22.37 24.89 -3.59
C VAL A 82 21.73 23.51 -3.61
N LEU A 83 20.40 23.46 -3.64
CA LEU A 83 19.64 22.22 -3.75
C LEU A 83 19.89 21.56 -5.10
N ASP A 84 20.13 20.26 -5.12
CA ASP A 84 20.28 19.45 -6.34
C ASP A 84 19.07 18.56 -6.57
N LYS A 85 18.44 18.11 -5.48
CA LYS A 85 17.32 17.18 -5.52
C LYS A 85 16.40 17.36 -4.32
N VAL A 86 15.10 17.21 -4.56
CA VAL A 86 14.07 17.13 -3.52
C VAL A 86 13.34 15.79 -3.65
N GLU A 87 13.23 15.04 -2.56
CA GLU A 87 12.49 13.79 -2.50
C GLU A 87 11.31 13.94 -1.54
N VAL A 88 10.11 13.64 -2.01
CA VAL A 88 8.89 13.75 -1.23
C VAL A 88 8.26 12.38 -1.09
N TYR A 89 8.06 11.97 0.16
CA TYR A 89 7.57 10.64 0.50
C TYR A 89 6.07 10.68 0.79
N TYR A 90 5.35 9.74 0.20
CA TYR A 90 3.90 9.59 0.34
C TYR A 90 3.54 8.17 0.74
N SER A 91 2.45 8.03 1.48
CA SER A 91 1.75 6.76 1.62
C SER A 91 1.03 6.41 0.32
N ILE A 92 1.17 5.18 -0.17
CA ILE A 92 0.42 4.74 -1.36
C ILE A 92 -1.10 4.69 -1.12
N PHE A 93 -1.50 4.66 0.15
CA PHE A 93 -2.89 4.62 0.61
C PHE A 93 -3.54 6.01 0.64
N LYS A 94 -2.73 7.08 0.74
CA LYS A 94 -3.17 8.49 0.83
C LYS A 94 -2.21 9.38 0.05
N ARG A 95 -2.35 9.40 -1.28
CA ARG A 95 -1.38 10.02 -2.20
C ARG A 95 -1.35 11.56 -2.17
N ARG A 96 -2.28 12.23 -1.48
CA ARG A 96 -2.31 13.71 -1.39
C ARG A 96 -1.67 14.26 -0.11
N ASN A 97 -1.21 13.40 0.79
CA ASN A 97 -0.62 13.81 2.07
C ASN A 97 0.88 13.49 2.05
N PRO A 98 1.76 14.48 1.80
CA PRO A 98 3.19 14.28 1.96
C PRO A 98 3.51 14.00 3.43
N LEU A 99 4.43 13.05 3.67
CA LEU A 99 4.85 12.66 5.01
C LEU A 99 6.19 13.31 5.37
N VAL A 100 7.17 13.11 4.49
CA VAL A 100 8.56 13.55 4.67
C VAL A 100 9.03 14.23 3.39
N ILE A 101 9.79 15.31 3.54
CA ILE A 101 10.57 15.94 2.48
C ILE A 101 12.06 15.79 2.81
N VAL A 102 12.84 15.40 1.82
CA VAL A 102 14.29 15.30 1.91
C VAL A 102 14.91 16.26 0.90
N PHE A 103 15.75 17.15 1.39
CA PHE A 103 16.53 18.07 0.58
C PHE A 103 17.94 17.52 0.42
N THR A 104 18.40 17.38 -0.83
CA THR A 104 19.80 17.03 -1.15
C THR A 104 20.47 18.24 -1.77
N THR A 105 21.59 18.67 -1.20
CA THR A 105 22.43 19.76 -1.71
C THR A 105 23.47 19.25 -2.73
N ARG A 106 24.10 20.15 -3.48
CA ARG A 106 25.08 19.80 -4.53
C ARG A 106 26.33 19.07 -4.04
N ASP A 107 26.67 19.20 -2.77
CA ASP A 107 27.73 18.43 -2.13
C ASP A 107 27.28 17.00 -1.73
N GLY A 108 26.03 16.64 -2.03
CA GLY A 108 25.43 15.34 -1.74
C GLY A 108 24.84 15.22 -0.34
N LYS A 109 24.89 16.27 0.49
CA LYS A 109 24.32 16.20 1.85
C LYS A 109 22.80 16.17 1.80
N LYS A 110 22.22 15.16 2.44
CA LYS A 110 20.77 15.04 2.64
C LYS A 110 20.36 15.66 3.96
N ARG A 111 19.15 16.21 4.01
CA ARG A 111 18.49 16.65 5.25
C ARG A 111 17.03 16.24 5.23
N PHE A 112 16.57 15.66 6.32
CA PHE A 112 15.27 15.00 6.43
C PHE A 112 14.30 15.79 7.29
N TYR A 113 13.08 16.00 6.81
CA TYR A 113 12.09 16.82 7.49
C TYR A 113 10.70 16.23 7.39
N TYR A 114 9.99 16.17 8.51
CA TYR A 114 8.53 16.07 8.52
C TYR A 114 7.89 17.20 7.72
N TYR A 115 7.02 16.86 6.77
CA TYR A 115 6.30 17.81 5.92
C TYR A 115 5.53 18.86 6.75
N LYS A 116 4.74 18.39 7.72
CA LYS A 116 3.90 19.24 8.56
C LYS A 116 4.69 20.27 9.36
N THR A 117 5.93 19.94 9.75
CA THR A 117 6.80 20.86 10.49
C THR A 117 7.41 21.92 9.56
N LEU A 118 7.70 21.57 8.30
CA LEU A 118 8.17 22.54 7.31
C LEU A 118 7.12 23.62 7.00
N CYS A 119 5.83 23.27 6.99
CA CYS A 119 4.74 24.23 6.78
C CYS A 119 4.74 25.40 7.78
N ASN A 120 5.42 25.26 8.94
CA ASN A 120 5.53 26.31 9.94
C ASN A 120 6.76 27.24 9.74
N ASN A 121 7.64 26.96 8.78
CA ASN A 121 8.88 27.69 8.51
C ASN A 121 8.93 28.15 7.05
N GLN A 122 7.93 28.91 6.62
CA GLN A 122 7.61 29.15 5.21
C GLN A 122 8.74 29.78 4.38
N TYR A 123 9.74 30.44 4.99
CA TYR A 123 10.85 31.04 4.25
C TYR A 123 12.15 30.95 5.05
N VAL A 124 13.15 30.28 4.48
CA VAL A 124 14.49 30.14 5.04
C VAL A 124 15.50 30.74 4.08
N TYR A 125 16.41 31.54 4.59
CA TYR A 125 17.47 32.17 3.82
C TYR A 125 18.82 31.55 4.14
N HIS A 126 19.69 31.46 3.13
CA HIS A 126 21.11 31.16 3.25
C HIS A 126 21.44 29.70 3.61
N THR A 127 20.87 29.17 4.69
CA THR A 127 21.20 27.82 5.19
C THR A 127 19.93 27.06 5.53
N LEU A 128 19.85 25.79 5.11
CA LEU A 128 18.76 24.91 5.50
C LEU A 128 18.73 24.73 7.04
N PRO A 129 17.54 24.56 7.64
CA PRO A 129 17.43 24.28 9.06
C PRO A 129 18.09 22.94 9.43
N ASN A 130 18.20 22.69 10.73
CA ASN A 130 18.61 21.37 11.20
C ASN A 130 17.56 20.33 10.79
N GLU A 131 18.03 19.16 10.37
CA GLU A 131 17.14 18.04 10.05
C GLU A 131 16.37 17.59 11.29
N HIS A 132 15.18 17.06 11.09
CA HIS A 132 14.33 16.59 12.19
C HIS A 132 14.75 15.20 12.68
N PHE A 133 15.34 14.38 11.81
CA PHE A 133 15.79 13.02 12.09
C PHE A 133 16.88 12.59 11.08
N ARG A 134 17.49 11.43 11.28
CA ARG A 134 18.60 10.92 10.45
C ARG A 134 18.11 9.96 9.36
N GLU A 135 18.91 9.76 8.32
CA GLU A 135 18.58 8.85 7.22
C GLU A 135 18.25 7.41 7.69
N GLU A 136 18.97 6.91 8.69
CA GLU A 136 18.79 5.57 9.27
C GLU A 136 17.40 5.35 9.89
N ASP A 137 16.74 6.42 10.31
CA ASP A 137 15.40 6.37 10.93
C ASP A 137 14.27 6.55 9.91
N LEU A 138 14.58 6.82 8.64
CA LEU A 138 13.59 7.20 7.62
C LEU A 138 12.42 6.23 7.54
N LYS A 139 12.67 4.91 7.58
CA LYS A 139 11.61 3.91 7.49
C LYS A 139 10.64 4.00 8.67
N SER A 140 11.14 4.06 9.90
CA SER A 140 10.30 4.17 11.10
C SER A 140 9.56 5.51 11.13
N GLU A 141 10.23 6.59 10.73
CA GLU A 141 9.62 7.92 10.69
C GLU A 141 8.50 8.02 9.64
N LEU A 142 8.62 7.35 8.49
CA LEU A 142 7.53 7.27 7.52
C LEU A 142 6.30 6.55 8.07
N VAL A 143 6.50 5.48 8.84
CA VAL A 143 5.41 4.75 9.51
C VAL A 143 4.74 5.63 10.55
N ASN A 144 5.53 6.25 11.44
CA ASN A 144 5.04 7.14 12.49
C ASN A 144 4.25 8.32 11.90
N GLU A 145 4.78 8.98 10.88
CA GLU A 145 4.12 10.09 10.21
C GLU A 145 2.85 9.66 9.49
N ASN A 146 2.86 8.50 8.84
CA ASN A 146 1.66 7.95 8.20
C ASN A 146 0.53 7.75 9.23
N ASP A 147 0.84 7.15 10.38
CA ASP A 147 -0.15 6.87 11.41
C ASP A 147 -0.62 8.16 12.12
N ARG A 148 0.24 9.18 12.19
CA ARG A 148 -0.11 10.50 12.73
C ARG A 148 -1.03 11.29 11.80
N VAL A 149 -0.76 11.26 10.50
CA VAL A 149 -1.44 12.13 9.51
C VAL A 149 -2.67 11.45 8.92
N ASN A 150 -2.62 10.14 8.72
CA ASN A 150 -3.69 9.39 8.06
C ASN A 150 -4.56 8.66 9.09
N LYS A 151 -5.87 8.60 8.82
CA LYS A 151 -6.80 7.81 9.62
C LYS A 151 -6.55 6.31 9.42
N THR A 152 -6.92 5.51 10.42
CA THR A 152 -6.91 4.04 10.39
C THR A 152 -8.33 3.49 10.27
N LEU A 153 -8.43 2.22 9.90
CA LEU A 153 -9.63 1.40 9.90
C LEU A 153 -9.69 0.61 11.20
N VAL A 154 -10.88 0.35 11.73
CA VAL A 154 -11.10 -0.72 12.70
C VAL A 154 -11.60 -1.94 11.94
N PHE A 155 -10.87 -3.04 12.02
CA PHE A 155 -11.32 -4.30 11.44
C PHE A 155 -12.24 -5.03 12.41
N ARG A 156 -13.33 -5.60 11.89
CA ARG A 156 -14.32 -6.34 12.69
C ARG A 156 -14.63 -7.67 12.04
N LEU A 157 -14.68 -8.71 12.86
CA LEU A 157 -15.18 -10.01 12.44
C LEU A 157 -16.70 -10.06 12.39
N GLY A 158 -17.20 -10.92 11.52
CA GLY A 158 -18.61 -11.15 11.31
C GLY A 158 -19.28 -10.13 10.38
N GLY A 159 -20.58 -10.35 10.20
CA GLY A 159 -21.41 -9.59 9.29
C GLY A 159 -21.64 -8.15 9.77
N GLY A 160 -21.62 -7.24 8.81
CA GLY A 160 -21.91 -5.82 9.02
C GLY A 160 -21.68 -5.04 7.73
N ASN A 161 -22.11 -3.79 7.71
CA ASN A 161 -21.87 -2.90 6.59
C ASN A 161 -20.54 -2.17 6.80
N ASN A 162 -19.76 -2.00 5.74
CA ASN A 162 -18.58 -1.15 5.79
C ASN A 162 -19.00 0.31 6.03
N ILE A 163 -18.33 0.98 6.97
CA ILE A 163 -18.64 2.37 7.34
C ILE A 163 -17.44 3.24 6.97
N ASN A 164 -17.68 4.27 6.14
CA ASN A 164 -16.66 5.23 5.69
C ASN A 164 -15.40 4.56 5.10
N ILE A 165 -15.57 3.46 4.36
CA ILE A 165 -14.46 2.77 3.69
C ILE A 165 -14.39 3.19 2.23
N LYS A 166 -13.18 3.47 1.75
CA LYS A 166 -12.89 3.70 0.34
C LYS A 166 -12.17 2.48 -0.23
N GLN A 167 -12.68 1.97 -1.34
CA GLN A 167 -12.00 0.95 -2.13
C GLN A 167 -11.13 1.62 -3.21
N ILE A 168 -9.91 1.13 -3.40
CA ILE A 168 -9.00 1.56 -4.46
C ILE A 168 -8.58 0.33 -5.28
N PRO A 169 -8.79 0.32 -6.60
CA PRO A 169 -9.48 1.34 -7.41
C PRO A 169 -10.98 1.46 -7.06
N GLU A 170 -11.54 2.65 -7.26
CA GLU A 170 -12.96 2.94 -6.99
C GLU A 170 -13.89 2.25 -7.98
N SER A 171 -13.49 2.19 -9.26
CA SER A 171 -14.22 1.46 -10.29
C SER A 171 -13.60 0.08 -10.52
N VAL A 172 -14.48 -0.91 -10.73
CA VAL A 172 -14.13 -2.30 -11.05
C VAL A 172 -13.43 -2.41 -12.41
N ASP A 173 -13.60 -1.41 -13.29
CA ASP A 173 -13.02 -1.35 -14.63
C ASP A 173 -11.54 -0.89 -14.60
N TYR A 174 -11.16 -0.11 -13.58
CA TYR A 174 -9.81 0.46 -13.46
C TYR A 174 -8.92 -0.41 -12.57
N GLN A 175 -8.58 -1.61 -13.00
CA GLN A 175 -7.82 -2.55 -12.17
C GLN A 175 -6.34 -2.15 -12.06
N LEU A 176 -5.82 -2.08 -10.82
CA LEU A 176 -4.38 -1.91 -10.58
C LEU A 176 -3.67 -3.24 -10.84
N THR A 177 -3.11 -3.41 -12.03
CA THR A 177 -2.35 -4.60 -12.40
C THR A 177 -1.01 -4.65 -11.68
N ILE A 178 -0.46 -5.86 -11.57
CA ILE A 178 0.79 -6.11 -10.85
C ILE A 178 1.81 -6.69 -11.81
N GLY A 179 3.01 -6.10 -11.76
CA GLY A 179 4.15 -6.55 -12.54
C GLY A 179 3.99 -6.22 -14.02
N ARG A 180 4.63 -7.02 -14.88
CA ARG A 180 4.63 -6.80 -16.34
C ARG A 180 3.64 -7.70 -17.06
N GLY A 181 3.27 -8.82 -16.43
CA GLY A 181 2.48 -9.86 -17.07
C GLY A 181 0.99 -9.58 -17.13
N ASP A 182 0.50 -8.52 -16.48
CA ASP A 182 -0.93 -8.22 -16.41
C ASP A 182 -1.75 -9.43 -15.92
N LYS A 183 -1.16 -10.30 -15.09
CA LYS A 183 -1.79 -11.57 -14.66
C LYS A 183 -2.52 -11.45 -13.34
N PHE A 184 -2.18 -10.45 -12.56
CA PHE A 184 -2.72 -10.21 -11.23
C PHE A 184 -3.12 -8.76 -11.09
N LYS A 185 -3.98 -8.51 -10.11
CA LYS A 185 -4.46 -7.20 -9.73
C LYS A 185 -4.61 -7.09 -8.23
N LYS A 186 -4.67 -5.86 -7.73
CA LYS A 186 -4.90 -5.58 -6.31
C LYS A 186 -6.11 -4.67 -6.11
N VAL A 187 -6.78 -4.89 -4.99
CA VAL A 187 -7.80 -4.01 -4.41
C VAL A 187 -7.32 -3.62 -3.02
N MET A 188 -7.51 -2.36 -2.64
CA MET A 188 -7.13 -1.84 -1.33
C MET A 188 -8.34 -1.22 -0.65
N PHE A 189 -8.44 -1.40 0.66
CA PHE A 189 -9.42 -0.73 1.52
C PHE A 189 -8.68 0.24 2.42
N VAL A 190 -9.12 1.49 2.41
CA VAL A 190 -8.56 2.60 3.18
C VAL A 190 -9.68 3.46 3.76
N PRO A 191 -9.45 4.27 4.81
CA PRO A 191 -10.49 5.14 5.32
C PRO A 191 -10.88 6.20 4.29
N ASN A 192 -12.17 6.34 4.02
CA ASN A 192 -12.74 7.38 3.19
C ASN A 192 -12.76 8.69 3.95
N THR A 193 -11.81 9.58 3.67
CA THR A 193 -11.75 10.92 4.28
C THR A 193 -12.07 12.01 3.26
N ASP A 194 -12.57 11.65 2.08
CA ASP A 194 -12.91 12.62 1.05
C ASP A 194 -14.25 13.25 1.43
N THR A 195 -14.26 14.55 1.68
CA THR A 195 -15.45 15.31 2.10
C THR A 195 -15.97 16.13 0.93
N SER A 196 -16.51 15.49 -0.11
CA SER A 196 -17.14 16.24 -1.20
C SER A 196 -18.41 17.00 -0.79
N GLU A 197 -18.96 16.73 0.40
CA GLU A 197 -20.22 17.30 0.90
C GLU A 197 -20.12 17.92 2.30
N GLY A 198 -19.12 18.77 2.56
CA GLY A 198 -19.16 19.74 3.68
C GLY A 198 -19.18 19.18 5.11
N GLY A 199 -19.05 17.86 5.30
CA GLY A 199 -18.85 17.21 6.59
C GLY A 199 -17.61 16.33 6.55
N SER A 200 -16.72 16.47 7.54
CA SER A 200 -15.77 15.40 7.84
C SER A 200 -16.55 14.16 8.26
N PRO A 201 -16.41 12.98 7.61
CA PRO A 201 -16.76 11.75 8.29
C PRO A 201 -15.75 11.62 9.44
N GLY A 202 -16.13 12.13 10.61
CA GLY A 202 -15.34 12.14 11.84
C GLY A 202 -15.13 10.74 12.44
N GLY A 203 -15.27 9.69 11.63
CA GLY A 203 -15.35 8.30 12.06
C GLY A 203 -16.78 7.87 12.42
N PRO A 204 -16.99 6.56 12.64
CA PRO A 204 -15.99 5.49 12.62
C PRO A 204 -15.64 5.03 11.20
N PHE A 205 -14.48 4.38 11.04
CA PHE A 205 -14.04 3.74 9.78
C PHE A 205 -13.98 2.23 10.01
N VAL A 206 -15.00 1.49 9.62
CA VAL A 206 -15.15 0.07 10.00
C VAL A 206 -15.18 -0.81 8.78
N LEU A 207 -14.28 -1.79 8.72
CA LEU A 207 -14.22 -2.81 7.68
C LEU A 207 -14.61 -4.16 8.28
N HIS A 208 -15.67 -4.76 7.74
CA HIS A 208 -16.12 -6.09 8.13
C HIS A 208 -15.51 -7.18 7.23
N ASN A 209 -15.16 -8.32 7.82
CA ASN A 209 -14.60 -9.46 7.08
C ASN A 209 -15.48 -9.91 5.90
N ASP A 210 -16.80 -9.91 6.07
CA ASP A 210 -17.72 -10.42 5.04
C ASP A 210 -17.73 -9.55 3.76
N ASN A 211 -17.16 -8.34 3.84
CA ASN A 211 -17.00 -7.42 2.71
C ASN A 211 -15.54 -7.30 2.23
N LEU A 212 -14.64 -8.19 2.69
CA LEU A 212 -13.22 -8.16 2.34
C LEU A 212 -12.98 -8.48 0.85
N PHE A 213 -13.78 -9.39 0.30
CA PHE A 213 -13.62 -9.90 -1.06
C PHE A 213 -14.69 -9.37 -2.00
N THR A 214 -14.47 -8.18 -2.55
CA THR A 214 -15.44 -7.50 -3.41
C THR A 214 -15.47 -8.01 -4.85
N LEU A 215 -14.38 -8.64 -5.31
CA LEU A 215 -14.35 -9.24 -6.64
C LEU A 215 -14.85 -10.68 -6.59
N ARG A 216 -15.97 -10.93 -7.28
CA ARG A 216 -16.55 -12.28 -7.39
C ARG A 216 -15.72 -13.16 -8.32
N PRO A 217 -15.40 -14.40 -7.91
CA PRO A 217 -14.71 -15.37 -8.77
C PRO A 217 -15.59 -15.74 -9.97
N ARG A 218 -14.96 -16.05 -11.10
CA ARG A 218 -15.67 -16.40 -12.35
C ARG A 218 -15.93 -17.89 -12.54
N GLY A 219 -15.35 -18.76 -11.71
CA GLY A 219 -15.54 -20.21 -11.76
C GLY A 219 -16.66 -20.67 -10.83
N TYR A 220 -17.44 -21.65 -11.26
CA TYR A 220 -18.43 -22.32 -10.40
C TYR A 220 -17.74 -23.00 -9.21
N GLY A 221 -18.32 -22.88 -8.02
CA GLY A 221 -17.80 -23.49 -6.78
C GLY A 221 -16.63 -22.75 -6.13
N ILE A 222 -15.86 -21.96 -6.88
CA ILE A 222 -14.76 -21.16 -6.34
C ILE A 222 -15.32 -20.03 -5.49
N LYS A 223 -14.78 -19.85 -4.28
CA LYS A 223 -15.11 -18.77 -3.37
C LYS A 223 -13.90 -17.88 -3.07
N ASN A 224 -14.20 -16.64 -2.73
CA ASN A 224 -13.28 -15.74 -2.05
C ASN A 224 -13.89 -15.50 -0.67
N GLU A 225 -13.78 -16.49 0.21
CA GLU A 225 -14.23 -16.42 1.59
C GLU A 225 -13.02 -16.73 2.48
N MET A 226 -12.88 -16.04 3.59
CA MET A 226 -11.90 -16.40 4.61
C MET A 226 -12.67 -16.56 5.90
N ASN A 227 -12.66 -17.78 6.45
CA ASN A 227 -13.35 -18.04 7.70
C ASN A 227 -12.82 -17.10 8.79
N ALA A 228 -13.72 -16.50 9.56
CA ALA A 228 -13.39 -15.53 10.60
C ALA A 228 -12.37 -16.06 11.62
N SER A 229 -12.33 -17.37 11.85
CA SER A 229 -11.33 -18.00 12.73
C SER A 229 -9.88 -17.77 12.29
N HIS A 230 -9.60 -17.68 10.98
CA HIS A 230 -8.27 -17.33 10.49
C HIS A 230 -7.87 -15.89 10.83
N LEU A 231 -8.87 -15.02 11.02
CA LEU A 231 -8.69 -13.59 11.25
C LEU A 231 -8.98 -13.18 12.71
N ALA A 232 -9.14 -14.15 13.61
CA ALA A 232 -9.40 -13.93 15.04
C ALA A 232 -8.43 -12.92 15.66
N GLU A 233 -7.14 -12.99 15.30
CA GLU A 233 -6.12 -12.08 15.82
C GLU A 233 -6.25 -10.63 15.34
N MET A 234 -6.93 -10.40 14.22
CA MET A 234 -7.09 -9.08 13.61
C MET A 234 -8.34 -8.35 14.10
N ASP A 235 -9.24 -9.03 14.82
CA ASP A 235 -10.47 -8.41 15.31
C ASP A 235 -10.18 -7.22 16.22
N ASN A 236 -10.92 -6.13 16.01
CA ASN A 236 -10.80 -4.87 16.75
C ASN A 236 -9.47 -4.14 16.60
N ARG A 237 -8.59 -4.58 15.68
CA ARG A 237 -7.33 -3.88 15.43
C ARG A 237 -7.53 -2.62 14.60
N GLU A 238 -6.67 -1.65 14.85
CA GLU A 238 -6.52 -0.48 14.01
C GLU A 238 -5.54 -0.76 12.87
N ILE A 239 -5.99 -0.58 11.64
CA ILE A 239 -5.29 -1.02 10.43
C ILE A 239 -5.19 0.18 9.49
N SER A 240 -3.99 0.51 9.04
CA SER A 240 -3.76 1.63 8.12
C SER A 240 -4.39 1.37 6.75
N ALA A 241 -4.33 0.12 6.28
CA ALA A 241 -4.98 -0.32 5.05
C ALA A 241 -5.09 -1.85 4.99
N VAL A 242 -6.01 -2.34 4.15
CA VAL A 242 -6.08 -3.76 3.78
C VAL A 242 -5.86 -3.90 2.28
N ARG A 243 -5.01 -4.83 1.84
CA ARG A 243 -4.75 -5.12 0.42
C ARG A 243 -5.10 -6.56 0.09
N ILE A 244 -5.88 -6.74 -0.96
CA ILE A 244 -6.23 -8.06 -1.47
C ILE A 244 -5.72 -8.21 -2.89
N TYR A 245 -5.03 -9.31 -3.14
CA TYR A 245 -4.41 -9.65 -4.41
C TYR A 245 -5.22 -10.74 -5.10
N TYR A 246 -5.54 -10.53 -6.37
CA TYR A 246 -6.37 -11.42 -7.17
C TYR A 246 -5.65 -11.84 -8.44
N SER A 247 -5.99 -13.03 -8.95
CA SER A 247 -5.81 -13.34 -10.36
C SER A 247 -6.67 -12.43 -11.24
N LYS A 248 -6.13 -11.97 -12.38
CA LYS A 248 -6.83 -11.05 -13.27
C LYS A 248 -7.99 -11.74 -14.01
N SER A 249 -7.76 -12.94 -14.54
CA SER A 249 -8.73 -13.65 -15.38
C SER A 249 -9.89 -14.25 -14.59
N GLY A 250 -9.62 -14.77 -13.39
CA GLY A 250 -10.59 -15.52 -12.59
C GLY A 250 -11.17 -14.77 -11.40
N ASN A 251 -10.63 -13.58 -11.07
CA ASN A 251 -10.93 -12.86 -9.82
C ASN A 251 -10.73 -13.72 -8.56
N VAL A 252 -9.86 -14.73 -8.61
CA VAL A 252 -9.56 -15.57 -7.45
C VAL A 252 -8.62 -14.80 -6.53
N ALA A 253 -9.03 -14.56 -5.29
CA ALA A 253 -8.19 -13.95 -4.26
C ALA A 253 -7.10 -14.94 -3.83
N LEU A 254 -5.86 -14.46 -3.69
CA LEU A 254 -4.68 -15.31 -3.46
C LEU A 254 -3.93 -14.91 -2.18
N LEU A 255 -3.89 -13.62 -1.88
CA LEU A 255 -3.19 -13.06 -0.73
C LEU A 255 -4.01 -11.90 -0.18
N ALA A 256 -4.23 -11.90 1.13
CA ALA A 256 -4.74 -10.76 1.88
C ALA A 256 -3.63 -10.22 2.79
N GLU A 257 -3.44 -8.91 2.80
CA GLU A 257 -2.50 -8.24 3.69
C GLU A 257 -3.23 -7.17 4.51
N PHE A 258 -3.07 -7.23 5.82
CA PHE A 258 -3.49 -6.18 6.74
C PHE A 258 -2.24 -5.42 7.18
N ILE A 259 -2.21 -4.11 6.92
CA ILE A 259 -1.07 -3.25 7.27
C ILE A 259 -1.38 -2.53 8.59
N GLU A 260 -0.69 -2.92 9.65
CA GLU A 260 -0.77 -2.32 10.98
C GLU A 260 0.58 -1.71 11.33
N LYS A 261 0.66 -0.37 11.40
CA LYS A 261 1.87 0.36 11.80
C LYS A 261 3.14 -0.10 11.07
N GLY A 262 3.03 -0.24 9.74
CA GLY A 262 4.13 -0.70 8.88
C GLY A 262 4.41 -2.22 8.91
N VAL A 263 3.73 -2.98 9.77
CA VAL A 263 3.79 -4.45 9.81
C VAL A 263 2.69 -5.03 8.93
N ARG A 264 3.02 -6.08 8.17
CA ARG A 264 2.07 -6.78 7.31
C ARG A 264 1.68 -8.12 7.91
N HIS A 265 0.41 -8.26 8.23
CA HIS A 265 -0.21 -9.54 8.56
C HIS A 265 -0.74 -10.15 7.26
N GLN A 266 -0.10 -11.21 6.79
CA GLN A 266 -0.38 -11.80 5.49
C GLN A 266 -1.08 -13.15 5.64
N TYR A 267 -2.13 -13.33 4.84
CA TYR A 267 -2.93 -14.55 4.77
C TYR A 267 -2.93 -15.05 3.33
N ILE A 268 -2.45 -16.27 3.14
CA ILE A 268 -2.15 -16.87 1.84
C ILE A 268 -3.16 -17.98 1.59
N ARG A 269 -3.83 -17.95 0.44
CA ARG A 269 -4.76 -19.01 0.02
C ARG A 269 -4.01 -20.32 -0.19
N LYS A 270 -4.61 -21.43 0.24
CA LYS A 270 -3.98 -22.76 0.17
C LYS A 270 -4.75 -23.78 -0.65
N ASP A 271 -6.01 -23.52 -0.97
CA ASP A 271 -6.86 -24.47 -1.69
C ASP A 271 -7.56 -23.84 -2.90
N LYS A 272 -8.00 -24.72 -3.80
CA LYS A 272 -8.63 -24.34 -5.06
C LYS A 272 -9.95 -23.60 -4.84
N ASP A 273 -10.74 -24.01 -3.84
CA ASP A 273 -12.09 -23.51 -3.61
C ASP A 273 -12.12 -22.28 -2.70
N GLY A 274 -11.04 -22.06 -1.93
CA GLY A 274 -10.80 -20.84 -1.17
C GLY A 274 -11.34 -20.89 0.23
N TYR A 275 -11.53 -22.09 0.79
CA TYR A 275 -11.94 -22.29 2.17
C TYR A 275 -10.78 -22.21 3.15
N TYR A 276 -9.55 -22.50 2.70
CA TYR A 276 -8.39 -22.60 3.56
C TYR A 276 -7.34 -21.53 3.25
N TRP A 277 -7.06 -20.76 4.30
CA TRP A 277 -6.07 -19.70 4.30
C TRP A 277 -5.09 -19.93 5.45
N GLU A 278 -3.83 -19.65 5.20
CA GLU A 278 -2.78 -19.76 6.21
C GLU A 278 -2.13 -18.41 6.44
N LYS A 279 -1.95 -18.05 7.71
CA LYS A 279 -1.10 -16.93 8.07
C LYS A 279 0.34 -17.27 7.72
N GLY A 280 1.02 -16.40 6.99
CA GLY A 280 2.38 -16.65 6.55
C GLY A 280 3.12 -15.39 6.16
N THR A 281 4.25 -15.54 5.47
CA THR A 281 4.99 -14.39 4.95
C THR A 281 5.49 -14.65 3.54
N ILE A 282 5.11 -13.75 2.63
CA ILE A 282 5.65 -13.61 1.28
C ILE A 282 6.49 -12.33 1.28
N ASN A 283 7.80 -12.52 1.26
CA ASN A 283 8.74 -11.41 1.09
C ASN A 283 8.81 -11.04 -0.38
N TYR A 284 8.60 -9.75 -0.67
CA TYR A 284 8.78 -9.18 -2.00
C TYR A 284 9.28 -7.74 -1.91
N ASN A 285 10.23 -7.39 -2.77
CA ASN A 285 10.85 -6.05 -2.78
C ASN A 285 10.36 -5.17 -3.94
N ASN A 286 9.63 -5.75 -4.90
CA ASN A 286 9.09 -5.04 -6.04
C ASN A 286 7.90 -5.81 -6.65
N GLU A 287 7.19 -5.19 -7.58
CA GLU A 287 5.99 -5.80 -8.19
C GLU A 287 6.30 -7.01 -9.07
N CYS A 288 7.48 -7.11 -9.69
CA CYS A 288 7.87 -8.29 -10.48
C CYS A 288 8.10 -9.52 -9.60
N ASP A 289 8.75 -9.34 -8.45
CA ASP A 289 8.95 -10.40 -7.46
C ASP A 289 7.59 -10.86 -6.90
N LEU A 290 6.74 -9.89 -6.50
CA LEU A 290 5.38 -10.18 -6.06
C LEU A 290 4.57 -10.95 -7.12
N GLU A 291 4.66 -10.56 -8.40
CA GLU A 291 4.01 -11.26 -9.50
C GLU A 291 4.42 -12.75 -9.53
N ASN A 292 5.71 -13.04 -9.37
CA ASN A 292 6.21 -14.42 -9.35
C ASN A 292 5.74 -15.19 -8.10
N LYS A 293 5.74 -14.56 -6.92
CA LYS A 293 5.21 -15.17 -5.70
C LYS A 293 3.72 -15.50 -5.84
N LEU A 294 2.93 -14.60 -6.41
CA LEU A 294 1.50 -14.83 -6.66
C LEU A 294 1.26 -15.95 -7.69
N LYS A 295 2.13 -16.13 -8.69
CA LYS A 295 2.08 -17.31 -9.59
C LYS A 295 2.25 -18.61 -8.83
N HIS A 296 3.20 -18.67 -7.90
CA HIS A 296 3.41 -19.86 -7.07
C HIS A 296 2.21 -20.13 -6.16
N VAL A 297 1.69 -19.11 -5.47
CA VAL A 297 0.48 -19.25 -4.63
C VAL A 297 -0.67 -19.79 -5.47
N LYS A 298 -0.91 -19.19 -6.64
CA LYS A 298 -1.98 -19.64 -7.54
C LYS A 298 -1.79 -21.09 -8.00
N SER A 299 -0.60 -21.44 -8.49
CA SER A 299 -0.34 -22.79 -8.98
C SER A 299 -0.51 -23.83 -7.88
N TYR A 300 -0.05 -23.51 -6.67
CA TYR A 300 -0.20 -24.38 -5.51
C TYR A 300 -1.68 -24.54 -5.13
N SER A 301 -2.41 -23.43 -4.95
CA SER A 301 -3.82 -23.48 -4.57
C SER A 301 -4.67 -24.20 -5.61
N ASP A 302 -4.42 -23.97 -6.90
CA ASP A 302 -5.16 -24.62 -7.99
C ASP A 302 -4.95 -26.15 -7.98
N SER A 303 -3.78 -26.63 -7.55
CA SER A 303 -3.47 -28.07 -7.47
C SER A 303 -3.92 -28.75 -6.17
N ASN A 304 -4.24 -27.97 -5.14
CA ASN A 304 -4.53 -28.47 -3.81
C ASN A 304 -6.04 -28.54 -3.58
N ASP A 305 -6.60 -29.71 -3.88
CA ASP A 305 -7.99 -30.05 -3.63
C ASP A 305 -8.12 -30.66 -2.22
N ILE A 306 -8.65 -29.89 -1.28
CA ILE A 306 -8.84 -30.35 0.10
C ILE A 306 -10.33 -30.50 0.38
N ILE A 307 -10.69 -31.61 1.02
CA ILE A 307 -12.04 -31.79 1.56
C ILE A 307 -12.09 -31.02 2.88
N THR A 308 -12.84 -29.91 2.90
CA THR A 308 -13.03 -29.09 4.10
C THR A 308 -14.33 -29.49 4.80
N TYR A 309 -14.24 -29.99 6.03
CA TYR A 309 -15.39 -30.25 6.89
C TYR A 309 -15.64 -29.06 7.81
N ILE A 310 -16.81 -28.43 7.70
CA ILE A 310 -17.24 -27.37 8.62
C ILE A 310 -18.15 -28.00 9.67
N LEU A 311 -17.64 -28.13 10.89
CA LEU A 311 -18.39 -28.67 12.01
C LEU A 311 -19.11 -27.54 12.75
N TYR A 312 -20.44 -27.56 12.73
CA TYR A 312 -21.26 -26.67 13.54
C TYR A 312 -21.71 -27.41 14.80
N ARG A 313 -21.38 -26.87 15.98
CA ARG A 313 -21.90 -27.41 17.24
C ARG A 313 -23.32 -26.91 17.46
N THR A 314 -24.31 -27.74 17.16
CA THR A 314 -25.72 -27.48 17.48
C THR A 314 -26.07 -28.10 18.83
N GLY A 315 -25.89 -27.34 19.91
CA GLY A 315 -26.45 -27.67 21.23
C GLY A 315 -25.45 -27.96 22.37
N SER A 316 -25.95 -27.77 23.60
CA SER A 316 -25.25 -27.92 24.89
C SER A 316 -25.24 -29.39 25.36
N GLN A 317 -24.62 -30.30 24.61
CA GLN A 317 -24.21 -31.59 25.19
C GLN A 317 -22.72 -31.86 24.95
N ASN A 318 -22.04 -32.29 26.01
CA ASN A 318 -20.61 -32.53 26.14
C ASN A 318 -20.29 -34.00 25.90
N SER A 319 -20.56 -34.50 24.70
CA SER A 319 -20.05 -35.82 24.28
C SER A 319 -19.74 -35.78 22.80
N SER A 320 -18.47 -35.61 22.47
CA SER A 320 -17.95 -35.79 21.11
C SER A 320 -17.22 -37.13 21.05
N SER A 321 -17.90 -38.15 20.53
CA SER A 321 -17.28 -39.36 19.99
C SER A 321 -17.37 -39.28 18.46
N PHE A 322 -16.27 -39.59 17.79
CA PHE A 322 -16.15 -39.59 16.34
C PHE A 322 -16.23 -41.05 15.86
N GLU A 323 -17.32 -41.43 15.20
CA GLU A 323 -17.37 -42.65 14.40
C GLU A 323 -17.30 -42.26 12.92
N GLN A 324 -16.29 -42.79 12.23
CA GLN A 324 -16.13 -42.61 10.80
C GLN A 324 -17.15 -43.52 10.10
N GLN A 325 -18.33 -42.98 9.80
CA GLN A 325 -19.30 -43.67 8.96
C GLN A 325 -18.97 -43.37 7.49
N VAL A 326 -18.36 -44.34 6.81
CA VAL A 326 -18.19 -44.31 5.35
C VAL A 326 -19.53 -44.70 4.74
N ASP A 327 -20.42 -43.72 4.59
CA ASP A 327 -21.63 -43.92 3.79
C ASP A 327 -21.23 -43.87 2.30
N SER A 328 -21.04 -45.05 1.73
CA SER A 328 -20.91 -45.25 0.29
C SER A 328 -22.23 -44.87 -0.38
N TYR A 329 -22.27 -43.71 -1.03
CA TYR A 329 -23.27 -43.47 -2.07
C TYR A 329 -22.84 -44.27 -3.30
N SER A 330 -23.60 -45.35 -3.57
CA SER A 330 -23.53 -46.10 -4.82
C SER A 330 -24.03 -45.22 -5.97
N ASP A 331 -23.15 -44.93 -6.92
CA ASP A 331 -23.45 -45.07 -8.35
C ASP A 331 -22.18 -44.83 -9.18
N SER A 332 -21.46 -45.92 -9.44
CA SER A 332 -20.85 -46.27 -10.73
C SER A 332 -19.98 -47.51 -10.53
N GLU A 333 -20.28 -48.55 -11.31
CA GLU A 333 -19.49 -49.77 -11.40
C GLU A 333 -18.01 -49.44 -11.70
N PHE A 334 -17.13 -49.74 -10.75
CA PHE A 334 -15.73 -50.02 -11.03
C PHE A 334 -15.43 -51.42 -10.51
N SER A 335 -15.34 -52.38 -11.44
CA SER A 335 -14.84 -53.72 -11.17
C SER A 335 -13.32 -53.66 -10.99
N HIS A 336 -12.87 -53.82 -9.74
CA HIS A 336 -11.49 -54.18 -9.45
C HIS A 336 -11.40 -55.71 -9.34
N ALA A 337 -10.82 -56.35 -10.34
CA ALA A 337 -10.35 -57.72 -10.23
C ALA A 337 -9.02 -57.72 -9.46
N SER A 338 -9.04 -58.16 -8.21
CA SER A 338 -7.85 -58.53 -7.45
C SER A 338 -7.54 -60.01 -7.70
N SER A 339 -6.51 -60.27 -8.49
CA SER A 339 -5.82 -61.57 -8.50
C SER A 339 -4.76 -61.56 -7.40
N GLU A 340 -5.04 -62.18 -6.26
CA GLU A 340 -4.00 -62.60 -5.34
C GLU A 340 -3.82 -64.12 -5.45
N THR A 341 -2.66 -64.50 -5.96
CA THR A 341 -2.05 -65.81 -5.76
C THR A 341 -1.29 -65.76 -4.44
N SER A 342 -1.49 -66.74 -3.56
CA SER A 342 -0.46 -67.44 -2.77
C SER A 342 -1.09 -68.25 -1.63
N THR A 343 -1.26 -69.57 -1.80
CA THR A 343 -0.41 -70.61 -1.19
C THR A 343 -0.80 -71.99 -1.70
#